data_AF-A0A662TP85-F1
#
_entry.id   AF-A0A662TP85-F1
#
_cell.length_a   1.000
_cell.length_b   1.000
_cell.length_c   1.000
_cell.angle_alpha   90.00
_cell.angle_beta   90.00
_cell.angle_gamma   90.00
#
_symmetry.space_group_name_H-M   'P 1'
#
loop_
_entity.id
_entity.type
_entity.pdbx_description
1 polymer ?
#
loop_
_entity_poly.entity_id
_entity_poly.type
_entity_poly.pdbx_seq_one_letter_code
_entity_poly.pdbx_strand_id
1 'polypeptide(L)'
;MGEIFETEMIGHACEMETSLLMYLRPELVKMERVMGEAETGRRYVVEGVESPMDWTKYAINGYIGNPTKASSDKGNKFFKIFVEELLKILKRIREAEY
;
A
#
# COMPACT_ATOMS: atom_id res chain seq x y z
N MET A 1 9.31 6.18 -5.14
CA MET A 1 8.71 4.88 -4.72
C MET A 1 9.75 3.77 -4.72
N GLY A 2 10.42 3.50 -5.87
CA GLY A 2 11.43 2.45 -6.02
C GLY A 2 12.68 2.54 -5.11
N GLU A 3 12.93 3.71 -4.50
CA GLU A 3 14.00 3.88 -3.51
C GLU A 3 13.66 3.31 -2.12
N ILE A 4 12.37 3.09 -1.83
CA ILE A 4 11.90 2.61 -0.52
C ILE A 4 11.25 1.23 -0.65
N PHE A 5 10.43 1.04 -1.69
CA PHE A 5 9.68 -0.19 -1.94
C PHE A 5 10.22 -0.86 -3.20
N GLU A 6 10.41 -2.16 -3.13
CA GLU A 6 11.07 -2.95 -4.17
C GLU A 6 10.10 -3.85 -4.96
N THR A 7 8.86 -4.00 -4.48
CA THR A 7 7.84 -4.80 -5.15
C THR A 7 7.15 -4.03 -6.26
N GLU A 8 6.93 -4.70 -7.40
CA GLU A 8 6.36 -4.05 -8.59
C GLU A 8 4.86 -3.78 -8.44
N MET A 9 4.12 -4.71 -7.82
CA MET A 9 2.67 -4.61 -7.66
C MET A 9 2.31 -3.90 -6.35
N ILE A 10 1.85 -2.66 -6.49
CA ILE A 10 1.23 -1.89 -5.40
C ILE A 10 -0.30 -2.03 -5.50
N GLY A 11 -0.89 -2.62 -4.46
CA GLY A 11 -2.33 -2.84 -4.34
C GLY A 11 -2.78 -2.69 -2.90
N HIS A 12 -3.50 -3.67 -2.38
CA HIS A 12 -4.04 -3.68 -1.02
C HIS A 12 -3.29 -4.66 -0.11
N ALA A 13 -3.05 -4.24 1.12
CA ALA A 13 -2.16 -4.86 2.11
C ALA A 13 -0.77 -5.20 1.52
N CYS A 14 -0.30 -4.43 0.53
CA CYS A 14 0.98 -4.63 -0.14
C CYS A 14 2.17 -4.27 0.77
N GLU A 15 3.39 -4.33 0.22
CA GLU A 15 4.64 -3.96 0.91
C GLU A 15 4.52 -2.60 1.62
N MET A 16 3.95 -1.60 0.93
CA MET A 16 3.83 -0.23 1.44
C MET A 16 2.88 -0.12 2.63
N GLU A 17 1.65 -0.62 2.50
CA GLU A 17 0.64 -0.52 3.56
C GLU A 17 1.04 -1.34 4.79
N THR A 18 1.63 -2.52 4.57
CA THR A 18 2.13 -3.37 5.64
C THR A 18 3.32 -2.70 6.35
N SER A 19 4.27 -2.14 5.60
CA SER A 19 5.41 -1.41 6.20
C SER A 19 4.94 -0.23 7.06
N LEU A 20 3.95 0.52 6.58
CA LEU A 20 3.38 1.64 7.31
C LEU A 20 2.77 1.20 8.64
N LEU A 21 1.98 0.12 8.66
CA LEU A 21 1.45 -0.42 9.92
C LEU A 21 2.51 -1.04 10.81
N MET A 22 3.55 -1.69 10.26
CA MET A 22 4.68 -2.19 11.06
C MET A 22 5.40 -1.06 11.80
N TYR A 23 5.47 0.14 11.20
CA TYR A 23 6.02 1.31 11.86
C TYR A 23 5.07 1.90 12.92
N LEU A 24 3.80 2.07 12.57
CA LEU A 24 2.85 2.80 13.43
C LEU A 24 2.29 1.94 14.57
N ARG A 25 1.98 0.67 14.30
CA ARG A 25 1.23 -0.26 15.15
C ARG A 25 1.67 -1.71 14.89
N PRO A 26 2.96 -2.07 15.13
CA PRO A 26 3.51 -3.39 14.78
C PRO A 26 2.73 -4.55 15.38
N GLU A 27 2.12 -4.38 16.55
CA GLU A 27 1.34 -5.42 17.24
C GLU A 27 0.05 -5.83 16.51
N LEU A 28 -0.39 -5.04 15.52
CA LEU A 28 -1.56 -5.36 14.69
C LEU A 28 -1.19 -6.17 13.44
N VAL A 29 0.10 -6.27 13.10
CA VAL A 29 0.58 -6.94 11.89
C VAL A 29 0.91 -8.39 12.20
N LYS A 30 0.23 -9.31 11.50
CA LYS A 30 0.39 -10.77 11.66
C LYS A 30 1.13 -11.36 10.47
N MET A 31 2.44 -11.10 10.39
CA MET A 31 3.27 -11.54 9.25
C MET A 31 3.29 -13.06 9.07
N GLU A 32 3.06 -13.83 10.14
CA GLU A 32 2.93 -15.29 10.10
C GLU A 32 1.73 -15.79 9.28
N ARG A 33 0.80 -14.89 8.91
CA ARG A 33 -0.36 -15.21 8.06
C ARG A 33 -0.12 -14.87 6.57
N VAL A 34 0.99 -14.24 6.23
CA VAL A 34 1.33 -13.88 4.85
C VAL A 34 1.87 -15.11 4.14
N MET A 35 1.25 -15.48 3.02
CA MET A 35 1.58 -16.70 2.27
C MET A 35 2.67 -16.50 1.21
N GLY A 36 3.10 -15.26 0.97
CA GLY A 36 4.05 -14.92 -0.09
C GLY A 36 3.60 -13.69 -0.89
N GLU A 37 4.14 -13.57 -2.10
CA GLU A 37 3.57 -12.67 -3.11
C GLU A 37 2.15 -13.10 -3.47
N ALA A 38 1.23 -12.14 -3.59
CA ALA A 38 -0.16 -12.44 -3.89
C ALA A 38 -0.34 -12.99 -5.30
N GLU A 39 -1.11 -14.08 -5.40
CA GLU A 39 -1.73 -14.48 -6.64
C GLU A 39 -3.00 -13.65 -6.84
N THR A 40 -3.19 -13.17 -8.08
CA THR A 40 -4.37 -12.36 -8.41
C THR A 40 -5.21 -13.00 -9.50
N GLY A 41 -6.52 -12.92 -9.32
CA GLY A 41 -7.48 -13.31 -10.34
C GLY A 41 -7.59 -12.30 -11.46
N ARG A 42 -8.61 -12.48 -12.31
CA ARG A 42 -8.83 -11.61 -13.47
C ARG A 42 -9.33 -10.24 -13.02
N ARG A 43 -8.57 -9.17 -13.34
CA ARG A 43 -8.95 -7.78 -13.07
C ARG A 43 -10.07 -7.28 -13.98
N TYR A 44 -9.97 -7.57 -15.28
CA TYR A 44 -10.85 -7.04 -16.31
C TYR A 44 -11.71 -8.14 -16.93
N VAL A 45 -13.03 -8.01 -16.85
CA VAL A 45 -13.97 -8.85 -17.59
C VAL A 45 -13.92 -8.50 -19.08
N VAL A 46 -13.95 -7.20 -19.38
CA VAL A 46 -13.71 -6.61 -20.70
C VAL A 46 -12.48 -5.71 -20.60
N GLU A 47 -11.52 -5.91 -21.49
CA GLU A 47 -10.25 -5.17 -21.46
C GLU A 47 -10.47 -3.66 -21.63
N GLY A 48 -9.81 -2.85 -20.78
CA GLY A 48 -9.95 -1.40 -20.77
C GLY A 48 -11.25 -0.85 -20.16
N VAL A 49 -12.14 -1.72 -19.67
CA VAL A 49 -13.41 -1.31 -19.05
C VAL A 49 -13.37 -1.61 -17.55
N GLU A 50 -13.51 -0.57 -16.74
CA GLU A 50 -13.64 -0.72 -15.30
C GLU A 50 -15.03 -1.30 -14.96
N SER A 51 -15.05 -2.25 -14.04
CA SER A 51 -16.27 -2.90 -13.57
C SER A 51 -16.19 -3.17 -12.07
N PRO A 52 -17.32 -3.30 -11.36
CA PRO A 52 -17.30 -3.77 -9.98
C PRO A 52 -16.57 -5.11 -9.91
N MET A 53 -15.58 -5.19 -9.02
CA MET A 53 -14.72 -6.35 -8.88
C MET A 53 -15.21 -7.24 -7.75
N ASP A 54 -15.36 -8.54 -8.01
CA ASP A 54 -15.53 -9.53 -6.96
C ASP A 54 -14.19 -9.73 -6.24
N TRP A 55 -14.06 -9.12 -5.07
CA TRP A 55 -12.81 -9.10 -4.31
C TRP A 55 -12.29 -10.50 -4.01
N THR A 56 -13.17 -11.44 -3.67
CA THR A 56 -12.77 -12.81 -3.30
C THR A 56 -12.23 -13.60 -4.48
N LYS A 57 -12.63 -13.25 -5.71
CA LYS A 57 -12.09 -13.83 -6.94
C LYS A 57 -10.83 -13.15 -7.43
N TYR A 58 -10.62 -11.90 -7.06
CA TYR A 58 -9.44 -11.14 -7.47
C TYR A 58 -8.28 -11.25 -6.47
N ALA A 59 -8.52 -10.96 -5.19
CA ALA A 59 -7.53 -11.05 -4.13
C ALA A 59 -7.58 -12.45 -3.50
N ILE A 60 -7.00 -13.44 -4.19
CA ILE A 60 -7.07 -14.87 -3.80
C ILE A 60 -6.52 -15.08 -2.38
N ASN A 61 -5.42 -14.39 -2.04
CA ASN A 61 -4.81 -14.45 -0.70
C ASN A 61 -5.41 -13.42 0.29
N GLY A 62 -6.41 -12.64 -0.12
CA GLY A 62 -6.99 -11.54 0.66
C GLY A 62 -6.23 -10.21 0.55
N TYR A 63 -5.11 -10.19 -0.18
CA TYR A 63 -4.27 -9.02 -0.44
C TYR A 63 -3.75 -9.03 -1.88
N ILE A 64 -3.16 -7.92 -2.32
CA ILE A 64 -2.66 -7.67 -3.67
C ILE A 64 -1.25 -7.08 -3.57
N GLY A 65 -0.28 -7.70 -4.23
CA GLY A 65 1.15 -7.37 -4.13
C GLY A 65 1.91 -8.29 -3.18
N ASN A 66 3.11 -7.89 -2.75
CA ASN A 66 3.97 -8.74 -1.94
C ASN A 66 4.32 -8.11 -0.57
N PRO A 67 3.61 -8.48 0.51
CA PRO A 67 3.86 -7.95 1.85
C PRO A 67 5.16 -8.48 2.48
N THR A 68 5.75 -9.56 1.96
CA THR A 68 6.93 -10.20 2.58
C THR A 68 8.18 -9.32 2.60
N LYS A 69 8.20 -8.27 1.77
CA LYS A 69 9.28 -7.28 1.70
C LYS A 69 9.09 -6.09 2.64
N ALA A 70 7.97 -6.07 3.38
CA ALA A 70 7.64 -4.99 4.29
C ALA A 70 8.59 -4.92 5.49
N SER A 71 8.84 -3.71 5.97
CA SER A 71 9.58 -3.50 7.21
C SER A 71 9.18 -2.20 7.90
N SER A 72 9.35 -2.15 9.22
CA SER A 72 9.13 -0.94 10.00
C SER A 72 10.01 0.23 9.51
N ASP A 73 11.25 -0.03 9.10
CA ASP A 73 12.15 1.01 8.60
C ASP A 73 11.65 1.64 7.30
N LYS A 74 11.12 0.82 6.38
CA LYS A 74 10.46 1.33 5.16
C LYS A 74 9.23 2.16 5.51
N GLY A 75 8.44 1.70 6.48
CA GLY A 75 7.27 2.42 7.00
C GLY A 75 7.62 3.79 7.58
N ASN A 76 8.66 3.87 8.39
CA ASN A 76 9.14 5.11 8.98
C ASN A 76 9.57 6.13 7.90
N LYS A 77 10.39 5.69 6.94
CA LYS A 77 10.84 6.53 5.82
C LYS A 77 9.67 7.07 5.02
N PHE A 78 8.73 6.18 4.67
CA PHE A 78 7.54 6.55 3.91
C PHE A 78 6.63 7.52 4.68
N PHE A 79 6.38 7.24 5.96
CA PHE A 79 5.54 8.10 6.81
C PHE A 79 6.08 9.52 6.93
N LYS A 80 7.40 9.69 7.13
CA LYS A 80 8.03 11.01 7.20
C LYS A 80 7.82 11.81 5.92
N ILE A 81 8.10 11.21 4.76
CA ILE A 81 7.87 11.85 3.46
C ILE A 81 6.39 12.22 3.29
N PHE A 82 5.48 11.31 3.63
CA PHE A 82 4.05 11.55 3.49
C PHE A 82 3.57 12.73 4.35
N VAL A 83 4.02 12.80 5.61
CA VAL A 83 3.72 13.93 6.51
C VAL A 83 4.32 15.23 6.00
N GLU A 84 5.57 15.22 5.54
CA GLU A 84 6.22 16.40 4.97
C GLU A 84 5.47 16.95 3.75
N GLU A 85 5.05 16.09 2.83
CA GLU A 85 4.27 16.50 1.65
C GLU A 85 2.89 17.04 2.05
N LEU A 86 2.21 16.38 2.99
CA LEU A 86 0.93 16.87 3.50
C LEU A 86 1.07 18.27 4.15
N LEU A 87 2.12 18.48 4.94
CA LEU A 87 2.39 19.79 5.54
C LEU A 87 2.64 20.88 4.49
N LYS A 88 3.32 20.58 3.38
CA LYS A 88 3.50 21.53 2.28
C LYS A 88 2.16 21.94 1.66
N ILE A 89 1.28 20.96 1.43
CA ILE A 89 -0.07 21.21 0.89
C ILE A 89 -0.87 22.09 1.86
N LEU A 90 -0.90 21.73 3.15
CA LEU A 90 -1.64 22.47 4.17
C LEU A 90 -1.14 23.91 4.33
N LYS A 91 0.19 24.14 4.30
CA LYS A 91 0.76 25.50 4.33
C LYS A 91 0.30 26.32 3.13
N ARG A 92 0.33 25.74 1.93
CA ARG A 92 -0.10 26.42 0.71
C ARG A 92 -1.58 26.77 0.70
N ILE A 93 -2.43 25.90 1.23
CA ILE A 93 -3.86 26.19 1.40
C ILE A 93 -4.07 27.33 2.40
N ARG A 94 -3.36 27.29 3.54
CA ARG A 94 -3.46 28.33 4.58
C ARG A 94 -3.00 29.71 4.09
N GLU A 95 -1.97 29.74 3.26
CA GLU A 95 -1.39 30.96 2.68
C GLU A 95 -2.11 31.43 1.42
N ALA A 96 -3.08 30.66 0.91
CA ALA A 96 -3.91 31.09 -0.20
C ALA A 96 -4.83 32.22 0.27
N GLU A 97 -4.55 33.45 -0.18
CA GLU A 97 -5.47 34.57 -0.06
C GLU A 97 -6.59 34.39 -1.11
N TYR A 98 -7.82 34.16 -0.63
CA TYR A 98 -9.04 34.22 -1.44
C TYR A 98 -9.72 35.57 -1.26
#